data_AF-A0A952NWL4-F1
#
_entry.id   AF-A0A952NWL4-F1
#
_cell.length_a   1.000
_cell.length_b   1.000
_cell.length_c   1.000
_cell.angle_alpha   90.00
_cell.angle_beta   90.00
_cell.angle_gamma   90.00
#
_symmetry.space_group_name_H-M   'P 1'
#
loop_
_entity.id
_entity.type
_entity.pdbx_description
1 polymer ?
#
loop_
_entity_poly.entity_id
_entity_poly.type
_entity_poly.pdbx_seq_one_letter_code
_entity_poly.pdbx_strand_id
1 'polypeptide(L)'
;MKSLIALSLLISQFAFAHGEDKPGPHGGFIRMPGAYHTEVVPKANGVFEVYLLDMDWKNPVVKDSSVEAEVRGGPAPAAKAKCRADKTLFRCEFPKGAVTKGEGREILLTTTRAKQKGNKAVYALPFKLAAPVHPATHDDPHAGH
;
A
#
# COMPACT_ATOMS: atom_id res chain seq x y z
N MET A 1 -48.19 16.93 8.89
CA MET A 1 -46.78 17.15 8.51
C MET A 1 -45.97 16.04 9.15
N LYS A 2 -45.69 14.96 8.42
CA LYS A 2 -45.01 13.77 8.96
C LYS A 2 -43.72 13.57 8.18
N SER A 3 -42.63 13.50 8.93
CA SER A 3 -41.24 13.48 8.52
C SER A 3 -40.94 12.50 7.40
N LEU A 4 -40.32 13.00 6.32
CA LEU A 4 -39.60 12.22 5.32
C LEU A 4 -38.13 12.65 5.36
N ILE A 5 -37.39 12.28 6.40
CA ILE A 5 -35.92 12.35 6.37
C ILE A 5 -35.39 11.21 7.25
N ALA A 6 -35.00 10.10 6.63
CA ALA A 6 -33.98 9.18 7.16
C ALA A 6 -33.77 8.03 6.17
N LEU A 7 -33.13 8.30 5.03
CA LEU A 7 -32.51 7.22 4.26
C LEU A 7 -31.28 7.76 3.56
N SER A 8 -30.11 7.31 4.04
CA SER A 8 -28.85 7.08 3.30
C SER A 8 -27.61 7.52 4.07
N LEU A 9 -27.32 6.86 5.19
CA LEU A 9 -26.01 6.91 5.87
C LEU A 9 -25.41 5.49 5.89
N LEU A 10 -25.05 4.95 4.72
CA LEU A 10 -24.56 3.57 4.58
C LEU A 10 -23.50 3.45 3.47
N ILE A 11 -22.55 4.39 3.41
CA ILE A 11 -21.42 4.31 2.46
C ILE A 11 -20.13 4.70 3.17
N SER A 12 -19.56 3.81 3.98
CA SER A 12 -18.17 3.97 4.45
C SER A 12 -17.44 2.67 4.84
N GLN A 13 -18.00 1.47 4.62
CA GLN A 13 -17.39 0.23 5.11
C GLN A 13 -16.35 -0.43 4.18
N PHE A 14 -15.92 0.18 3.08
CA PHE A 14 -14.97 -0.43 2.14
C PHE A 14 -13.49 -0.16 2.44
N ALA A 15 -13.14 0.34 3.63
CA ALA A 15 -11.80 0.89 3.84
C ALA A 15 -10.65 -0.14 3.83
N PHE A 16 -10.89 -1.44 4.09
CA PHE A 16 -9.78 -2.43 4.18
C PHE A 16 -10.16 -3.87 3.76
N ALA A 17 -11.03 -4.03 2.77
CA ALA A 17 -11.42 -5.36 2.28
C ALA A 17 -10.26 -6.14 1.59
N HIS A 18 -9.08 -5.53 1.43
CA HIS A 18 -7.97 -6.05 0.65
C HIS A 18 -6.79 -6.57 1.48
N GLY A 19 -6.95 -6.73 2.80
CA GLY A 19 -5.98 -7.44 3.66
C GLY A 19 -4.72 -6.67 4.04
N GLU A 20 -4.60 -5.38 3.71
CA GLU A 20 -3.39 -4.57 3.95
C GLU A 20 -2.95 -4.42 5.43
N ASP A 21 -3.73 -4.99 6.35
CA ASP A 21 -3.44 -5.16 7.77
C ASP A 21 -2.48 -6.32 8.09
N LYS A 22 -2.13 -7.13 7.08
CA LYS A 22 -1.24 -8.28 7.20
C LYS A 22 -0.01 -8.16 6.29
N PRO A 23 1.10 -8.84 6.62
CA PRO A 23 2.22 -8.96 5.71
C PRO A 23 1.81 -9.62 4.38
N GLY A 24 2.43 -9.16 3.30
CA GLY A 24 2.29 -9.78 1.99
C GLY A 24 2.97 -11.16 1.90
N PRO A 25 2.82 -11.87 0.77
CA PRO A 25 3.34 -13.22 0.57
C PRO A 25 4.88 -13.31 0.65
N HIS A 26 5.60 -12.20 0.45
CA HIS A 26 7.05 -12.12 0.59
C HIS A 26 7.48 -11.46 1.91
N GLY A 27 6.55 -11.29 2.86
CA GLY A 27 6.78 -10.67 4.16
C GLY A 27 6.86 -9.13 4.12
N GLY A 28 6.42 -8.51 3.02
CA GLY A 28 6.41 -7.07 2.84
C GLY A 28 5.11 -6.39 3.25
N PHE A 29 4.99 -5.12 2.88
CA PHE A 29 3.82 -4.28 3.14
C PHE A 29 3.02 -4.13 1.85
N ILE A 30 1.71 -4.37 1.91
CA ILE A 30 0.82 -4.32 0.75
C ILE A 30 0.12 -2.96 0.66
N ARG A 31 0.02 -2.42 -0.56
CA ARG A 31 -0.91 -1.32 -0.93
C ARG A 31 -1.58 -1.64 -2.26
N MET A 32 -2.82 -1.22 -2.43
CA MET A 32 -3.61 -1.42 -3.65
C MET A 32 -3.73 -0.15 -4.51
N PRO A 33 -2.80 0.11 -5.46
CA PRO A 33 -2.90 1.25 -6.37
C PRO A 33 -3.88 1.03 -7.54
N GLY A 34 -5.11 0.58 -7.28
CA GLY A 34 -6.13 0.35 -8.30
C GLY A 34 -6.32 -1.14 -8.63
N ALA A 35 -6.06 -1.57 -9.86
CA ALA A 35 -6.43 -2.92 -10.35
C ALA A 35 -5.47 -4.06 -9.93
N TYR A 36 -4.53 -3.78 -9.05
CA TYR A 36 -3.51 -4.72 -8.59
C TYR A 36 -2.90 -4.25 -7.26
N HIS A 37 -2.07 -5.10 -6.67
CA HIS A 37 -1.36 -4.79 -5.43
C HIS A 37 0.12 -4.56 -5.66
N THR A 38 0.68 -3.68 -4.86
CA THR A 38 2.12 -3.52 -4.69
C THR A 38 2.51 -4.11 -3.35
N GLU A 39 3.58 -4.90 -3.30
CA GLU A 39 4.23 -5.32 -2.05
C GLU A 39 5.61 -4.69 -1.98
N VAL A 40 5.92 -4.01 -0.88
CA VAL A 40 7.26 -3.46 -0.62
C VAL A 40 7.95 -4.26 0.48
N VAL A 41 9.10 -4.85 0.16
CA VAL A 41 9.96 -5.58 1.10
C VAL A 41 11.23 -4.76 1.35
N PRO A 42 11.40 -4.15 2.54
CA PRO A 42 12.62 -3.43 2.88
C PRO A 42 13.82 -4.38 2.99
N LYS A 43 14.95 -3.98 2.42
CA LYS A 43 16.26 -4.62 2.59
C LYS A 43 17.24 -3.65 3.24
N ALA A 44 18.49 -4.08 3.41
CA ALA A 44 19.53 -3.23 3.96
C ALA A 44 19.87 -2.03 3.05
N ASN A 45 20.43 -0.98 3.65
CA ASN A 45 21.05 0.16 2.96
C ASN A 45 20.13 0.94 1.98
N GLY A 46 18.84 1.05 2.30
CA GLY A 46 17.90 1.82 1.45
C GLY A 46 17.52 1.11 0.15
N VAL A 47 17.70 -0.20 0.11
CA VAL A 47 17.23 -1.06 -0.97
C VAL A 47 15.85 -1.62 -0.63
N PHE A 48 14.97 -1.66 -1.62
CA PHE A 48 13.63 -2.23 -1.52
C PHE A 48 13.40 -3.19 -2.68
N GLU A 49 12.73 -4.30 -2.40
CA GLU A 49 12.13 -5.15 -3.43
C GLU A 49 10.65 -4.81 -3.54
N VAL A 50 10.18 -4.65 -4.77
CA VAL A 50 8.79 -4.29 -5.07
C VAL A 50 8.19 -5.36 -5.95
N TYR A 51 7.11 -5.98 -5.50
CA TYR A 51 6.34 -6.96 -6.26
C TYR A 51 5.02 -6.34 -6.73
N LEU A 52 4.62 -6.64 -7.97
CA LEU A 52 3.35 -6.21 -8.55
C LEU A 52 2.42 -7.42 -8.67
N LEU A 53 1.58 -7.61 -7.65
CA LEU A 53 0.75 -8.80 -7.44
C LEU A 53 -0.67 -8.60 -7.97
N ASP A 54 -1.36 -9.69 -8.28
CA ASP A 54 -2.79 -9.65 -8.60
C ASP A 54 -3.68 -9.40 -7.36
N MET A 55 -4.98 -9.54 -7.53
CA MET A 55 -5.98 -9.32 -6.49
C MET A 55 -5.91 -10.33 -5.34
N ASP A 56 -5.35 -11.50 -5.58
CA ASP A 56 -5.18 -12.58 -4.61
C ASP A 56 -3.78 -12.56 -3.97
N TRP A 57 -3.02 -11.48 -4.18
CA TRP A 57 -1.63 -11.32 -3.79
C TRP A 57 -0.71 -12.41 -4.34
N LYS A 58 -0.93 -12.80 -5.60
CA LYS A 58 -0.13 -13.81 -6.29
C LYS A 58 0.42 -13.24 -7.59
N ASN A 59 1.13 -14.10 -8.33
CA ASN A 59 1.54 -13.86 -9.72
C ASN A 59 2.21 -12.50 -9.92
N PRO A 60 3.41 -12.29 -9.32
CA PRO A 60 4.18 -11.08 -9.55
C PRO A 60 4.60 -10.95 -11.02
N VAL A 61 4.45 -9.75 -11.59
CA VAL A 61 4.73 -9.50 -13.02
C VAL A 61 5.71 -8.33 -13.20
N VAL A 62 6.75 -8.58 -14.01
CA VAL A 62 7.73 -7.58 -14.46
C VAL A 62 7.53 -7.22 -15.93
N LYS A 63 7.08 -8.16 -16.76
CA LYS A 63 6.84 -7.93 -18.18
C LYS A 63 5.83 -6.81 -18.37
N ASP A 64 6.15 -5.87 -19.28
CA ASP A 64 5.34 -4.69 -19.58
C ASP A 64 4.90 -3.91 -18.31
N SER A 65 5.76 -3.93 -17.29
CA SER A 65 5.51 -3.31 -15.99
C SER A 65 6.64 -2.35 -15.65
N SER A 66 6.37 -1.38 -14.79
CA SER A 66 7.35 -0.40 -14.35
C SER A 66 7.13 0.03 -12.92
N VAL A 67 8.22 0.40 -12.25
CA VAL A 67 8.20 0.96 -10.90
C VAL A 67 9.10 2.19 -10.87
N GLU A 68 8.53 3.31 -10.44
CA GLU A 68 9.27 4.49 -10.00
C GLU A 68 9.03 4.68 -8.51
N ALA A 69 10.10 4.94 -7.76
CA ALA A 69 10.05 5.16 -6.32
C ALA A 69 10.72 6.47 -5.93
N GLU A 70 10.04 7.24 -5.10
CA GLU A 70 10.52 8.50 -4.52
C GLU A 70 10.35 8.45 -3.00
N VAL A 71 11.38 8.84 -2.25
CA VAL A 71 11.28 9.06 -0.81
C VAL A 71 11.17 10.56 -0.56
N ARG A 72 10.20 10.97 0.26
CA ARG A 72 9.92 12.39 0.56
C ARG A 72 9.38 12.57 1.98
N GLY A 73 9.11 13.81 2.38
CA GLY A 73 8.66 14.19 3.72
C GLY A 73 9.82 14.46 4.68
N GLY A 74 9.54 14.91 5.91
CA GLY A 74 10.57 15.22 6.91
C GLY A 74 11.62 16.28 6.48
N PRO A 75 12.76 16.37 7.20
CA PRO A 75 13.76 17.43 6.98
C PRO A 75 14.76 17.13 5.85
N ALA A 76 14.84 15.88 5.38
CA ALA A 76 15.75 15.50 4.30
C ALA A 76 15.13 15.80 2.92
N PRO A 77 15.92 16.17 1.90
CA PRO A 77 15.42 16.35 0.54
C PRO A 77 14.69 15.10 0.01
N ALA A 78 13.79 15.33 -0.94
CA ALA A 78 13.21 14.24 -1.71
C ALA A 78 14.30 13.58 -2.59
N ALA A 79 14.22 12.27 -2.76
CA ALA A 79 15.17 11.53 -3.58
C ALA A 79 14.47 10.41 -4.35
N LYS A 80 14.92 10.15 -5.57
CA LYS A 80 14.42 9.03 -6.39
C LYS A 80 15.31 7.82 -6.26
N ALA A 81 14.71 6.63 -6.28
CA ALA A 81 15.46 5.38 -6.37
C ALA A 81 15.81 5.05 -7.82
N LYS A 82 16.89 4.28 -8.01
CA LYS A 82 17.14 3.55 -9.25
C LYS A 82 16.43 2.21 -9.15
N CYS A 83 15.35 2.03 -9.91
CA CYS A 83 14.59 0.77 -9.95
C CYS A 83 14.97 -0.05 -11.18
N ARG A 84 15.24 -1.34 -10.99
CA ARG A 84 15.52 -2.30 -12.06
C ARG A 84 14.68 -3.56 -11.89
N ALA A 85 14.15 -4.05 -13.00
CA ALA A 85 13.53 -5.36 -13.08
C ALA A 85 14.54 -6.47 -12.74
N ASP A 86 14.14 -7.43 -11.91
CA ASP A 86 14.91 -8.64 -11.58
C ASP A 86 13.93 -9.82 -11.43
N LYS A 87 13.96 -10.75 -12.39
CA LYS A 87 13.08 -11.92 -12.46
C LYS A 87 11.60 -11.55 -12.34
N THR A 88 11.04 -11.64 -11.14
CA THR A 88 9.62 -11.39 -10.83
C THR A 88 9.40 -10.14 -10.00
N LEU A 89 10.44 -9.36 -9.67
CA LEU A 89 10.34 -8.16 -8.84
C LEU A 89 11.06 -6.96 -9.46
N PHE A 90 10.88 -5.80 -8.85
CA PHE A 90 11.70 -4.62 -9.11
C PHE A 90 12.57 -4.34 -7.89
N ARG A 91 13.88 -4.27 -8.08
CA ARG A 91 14.84 -3.85 -7.05
C ARG A 91 15.07 -2.35 -7.17
N CYS A 92 14.65 -1.60 -6.15
CA CYS A 92 14.77 -0.14 -6.08
C CYS A 92 15.82 0.26 -5.03
N GLU A 93 16.85 0.97 -5.47
CA GLU A 93 17.94 1.42 -4.61
C GLU A 93 17.96 2.94 -4.51
N PHE A 94 17.74 3.47 -3.30
CA PHE A 94 17.87 4.89 -3.03
C PHE A 94 19.34 5.28 -2.80
N PRO A 95 19.72 6.55 -3.08
CA PRO A 95 21.02 7.06 -2.67
C PRO A 95 21.28 6.83 -1.19
N LYS A 96 22.54 6.54 -0.84
CA LYS A 96 22.93 6.30 0.56
C LYS A 96 22.52 7.47 1.44
N GLY A 97 21.82 7.17 2.54
CA GLY A 97 21.34 8.18 3.50
C GLY A 97 20.04 8.89 3.09
N ALA A 98 19.48 8.62 1.90
CA ALA A 98 18.20 9.22 1.51
C ALA A 98 17.01 8.65 2.30
N VAL A 99 17.10 7.39 2.71
CA VAL A 99 16.12 6.76 3.62
C VAL A 99 16.69 6.79 5.02
N THR A 100 16.26 7.78 5.80
CA THR A 100 16.65 7.97 7.19
C THR A 100 15.68 7.27 8.14
N LYS A 101 16.16 6.93 9.34
CA LYS A 101 15.29 6.45 10.43
C LYS A 101 14.56 7.66 11.03
N GLY A 102 13.24 7.58 11.11
CA GLY A 102 12.41 8.65 11.68
C GLY A 102 10.99 8.61 11.12
N GLU A 103 10.06 9.19 11.85
CA GLU A 103 8.68 9.34 11.41
C GLU A 103 8.53 10.52 10.43
N GLY A 104 7.43 10.54 9.68
CA GLY A 104 7.11 11.66 8.75
C GLY A 104 7.80 11.59 7.39
N ARG A 105 8.49 10.48 7.10
CA ARG A 105 8.96 10.15 5.75
C ARG A 105 8.00 9.16 5.09
N GLU A 106 7.94 9.18 3.77
CA GLU A 106 7.14 8.22 3.01
C GLU A 106 7.83 7.83 1.70
N ILE A 107 7.59 6.60 1.26
CA ILE A 107 7.92 6.14 -0.09
C ILE A 107 6.66 6.22 -0.94
N LEU A 108 6.77 6.98 -2.03
CA LEU A 108 5.77 7.09 -3.06
C LEU A 108 6.14 6.18 -4.23
N LEU A 109 5.29 5.23 -4.56
CA LEU A 109 5.42 4.40 -5.75
C LEU A 109 4.46 4.85 -6.85
N THR A 110 4.99 5.01 -8.05
CA THR A 110 4.20 5.11 -9.28
C THR A 110 4.50 3.87 -10.11
N THR A 111 3.48 3.09 -10.43
CA THR A 111 3.65 1.76 -11.03
C THR A 111 2.75 1.53 -12.23
N THR A 112 3.21 0.66 -13.13
CA THR A 112 2.36 0.00 -14.13
C THR A 112 2.54 -1.51 -13.99
N ARG A 113 1.47 -2.28 -14.08
CA ARG A 113 1.50 -3.75 -14.07
C ARG A 113 0.88 -4.27 -15.35
N ALA A 114 1.66 -4.95 -16.20
CA ALA A 114 1.20 -5.47 -17.49
C ALA A 114 0.41 -4.42 -18.30
N LYS A 115 0.99 -3.22 -18.47
CA LYS A 115 0.40 -2.03 -19.12
C LYS A 115 -0.76 -1.36 -18.36
N GLN A 116 -1.23 -1.92 -17.24
CA GLN A 116 -2.24 -1.31 -16.40
C GLN A 116 -1.59 -0.25 -15.51
N LYS A 117 -1.98 1.01 -15.67
CA LYS A 117 -1.49 2.12 -14.84
C LYS A 117 -2.14 2.08 -13.47
N GLY A 118 -1.32 2.12 -12.41
CA GLY A 118 -1.80 2.23 -11.04
C GLY A 118 -1.91 3.69 -10.57
N ASN A 119 -2.68 3.89 -9.51
CA ASN A 119 -2.60 5.11 -8.70
C ASN A 119 -1.27 5.15 -7.93
N LYS A 120 -1.02 6.27 -7.24
CA LYS A 120 0.15 6.37 -6.37
C LYS A 120 -0.06 5.52 -5.11
N ALA A 121 0.85 4.58 -4.85
CA ALA A 121 0.89 3.86 -3.58
C ALA A 121 1.83 4.58 -2.60
N VAL A 122 1.35 4.81 -1.37
CA VAL A 122 2.09 5.54 -0.33
C VAL A 122 2.42 4.62 0.83
N TYR A 123 3.69 4.58 1.20
CA TYR A 123 4.22 3.80 2.31
C TYR A 123 4.86 4.73 3.33
N ALA A 124 4.16 4.97 4.45
CA ALA A 124 4.73 5.73 5.56
C ALA A 124 5.95 4.99 6.15
N LEU A 125 6.97 5.75 6.54
CA LEU A 125 8.17 5.27 7.21
C LEU A 125 8.16 5.73 8.70
N PRO A 126 8.60 4.88 9.65
CA PRO A 126 8.90 3.46 9.45
C PRO A 126 7.67 2.68 9.01
N PHE A 127 7.86 1.60 8.26
CA PHE A 127 6.73 0.83 7.73
C PHE A 127 5.82 0.33 8.84
N LYS A 128 4.52 0.51 8.64
CA LYS A 128 3.47 0.03 9.55
C LYS A 128 2.43 -0.71 8.70
N LEU A 129 1.97 -1.85 9.22
CA LEU A 129 0.76 -2.50 8.70
C LEU A 129 -0.42 -1.57 8.92
N ALA A 130 -1.43 -1.64 8.04
CA ALA A 130 -2.66 -0.91 8.30
C ALA A 130 -3.30 -1.45 9.60
N ALA A 131 -3.87 -0.58 10.42
CA ALA A 131 -4.59 -1.05 11.59
C ALA A 131 -5.85 -1.80 11.11
N PRO A 132 -6.19 -2.98 11.69
CA PRO A 132 -7.49 -3.58 11.48
C PRO A 132 -8.55 -2.57 11.92
N VAL A 133 -9.51 -2.26 11.06
CA VAL A 133 -10.72 -1.58 11.52
C VAL A 133 -11.45 -2.61 12.37
N HIS A 134 -11.36 -2.49 13.69
CA HIS A 134 -12.19 -3.29 14.58
C HIS A 134 -13.65 -3.19 14.10
N PRO A 135 -14.39 -4.29 14.00
CA PRO A 135 -15.82 -4.18 13.79
C PRO A 135 -16.37 -3.32 14.92
N ALA A 136 -17.22 -2.35 14.57
CA ALA A 136 -18.06 -1.68 15.54
C ALA A 136 -18.66 -2.76 16.44
N THR A 137 -18.58 -2.54 17.75
CA THR A 137 -19.13 -3.42 18.77
C THR A 137 -20.53 -3.86 18.36
N HIS A 138 -20.75 -5.17 18.42
CA HIS A 138 -22.02 -5.82 18.16
C HIS A 138 -22.98 -5.48 19.32
N ASP A 139 -23.42 -4.23 19.41
CA ASP A 139 -24.60 -3.86 20.19
C ASP A 139 -25.81 -4.10 19.29
N ASP A 140 -26.25 -5.35 19.26
CA ASP A 140 -27.50 -5.78 18.65
C ASP A 140 -28.60 -5.68 19.71
N PRO A 141 -29.54 -4.72 19.62
CA PRO A 141 -30.66 -4.62 20.56
C PRO A 141 -31.82 -5.56 20.19
N HIS A 142 -31.64 -6.50 19.25
CA HIS A 142 -32.67 -7.45 18.85
C HIS A 142 -32.37 -8.88 19.30
N ALA A 143 -32.07 -9.04 20.59
CA ALA A 143 -32.22 -10.31 21.30
C ALA A 143 -33.19 -10.11 22.48
N GLY A 144 -34.49 -10.15 22.19
CA GLY A 144 -35.51 -10.08 23.24
C GLY A 144 -36.95 -10.05 22.72
N HIS A 145 -37.60 -11.22 22.80
CA HIS A 145 -39.03 -11.53 22.69
C HIS A 145 -39.64 -11.72 21.30
#